data_AF-A0A158AVE2-F1
#
_entry.id   AF-A0A158AVE2-F1
#
_cell.length_a   1.000
_cell.length_b   1.000
_cell.length_c   1.000
_cell.angle_alpha   90.00
_cell.angle_beta   90.00
_cell.angle_gamma   90.00
#
_symmetry.space_group_name_H-M   'P 1'
#
loop_
_entity.id
_entity.type
_entity.pdbx_description
1 polymer ?
#
loop_
_entity_poly.entity_id
_entity_poly.type
_entity_poly.pdbx_seq_one_letter_code
_entity_poly.pdbx_strand_id
1 'polypeptide(L)'
;MLPFSEDWYLTWAPNIHTSMFANVYAFLETYSDGLDRVDLLTRAYGLYAEHFQMQGELLQMDLTRAWTFIRFRDAGILRLAGCTRCRGKFVAHAHEPSHSMVCGICRPPSRAGKTKAAAKAALERSVALAQAA
;
A
#
# COMPACT_ATOMS: atom_id res chain seq x y z
N MET A 1 -5.41 -16.87 3.30
CA MET A 1 -6.10 -15.57 3.43
C MET A 1 -7.34 -15.61 2.55
N LEU A 2 -8.50 -15.26 3.10
CA LEU A 2 -9.71 -15.13 2.29
C LEU A 2 -9.52 -13.97 1.30
N PRO A 3 -10.13 -14.02 0.10
CA PRO A 3 -9.93 -13.01 -0.93
C PRO A 3 -10.28 -11.58 -0.49
N PHE A 4 -11.07 -11.43 0.58
CA PHE A 4 -11.56 -10.16 1.13
C PHE A 4 -11.26 -9.92 2.61
N SER A 5 -10.30 -10.62 3.23
CA SER A 5 -9.98 -10.32 4.65
C SER A 5 -9.15 -9.05 4.81
N GLU A 6 -9.37 -8.37 5.94
CA GLU A 6 -8.63 -7.20 6.40
C GLU A 6 -7.13 -7.49 6.59
N ASP A 7 -6.77 -8.74 6.90
CA ASP A 7 -5.39 -9.17 7.14
C ASP A 7 -4.47 -8.89 5.94
N TRP A 8 -5.01 -8.95 4.71
CA TRP A 8 -4.23 -8.69 3.51
C TRP A 8 -3.58 -7.30 3.56
N TYR A 9 -4.30 -6.29 4.05
CA TYR A 9 -3.83 -4.90 4.16
C TYR A 9 -2.75 -4.71 5.22
N LEU A 10 -2.50 -5.71 6.06
CA LEU A 10 -1.49 -5.69 7.13
C LEU A 10 -0.23 -6.47 6.75
N THR A 11 -0.25 -7.20 5.63
CA THR A 11 0.95 -7.85 5.09
C THR A 11 1.92 -6.82 4.52
N TRP A 12 3.23 -7.09 4.61
CA TRP A 12 4.29 -6.09 4.41
C TRP A 12 4.15 -5.20 3.16
N ALA A 13 4.17 -5.77 1.94
CA ALA A 13 4.10 -4.97 0.72
C ALA A 13 2.70 -4.38 0.48
N PRO A 14 1.59 -5.14 0.56
CA PRO A 14 0.24 -4.58 0.52
C PRO A 14 -0.03 -3.44 1.50
N ASN A 15 0.51 -3.51 2.73
CA ASN A 15 0.39 -2.46 3.72
C ASN A 15 1.05 -1.17 3.25
N ILE A 16 2.26 -1.23 2.67
CA ILE A 16 2.96 -0.06 2.14
C ILE A 16 2.13 0.58 1.01
N HIS A 17 1.66 -0.22 0.06
CA HIS A 17 0.84 0.26 -1.07
C HIS A 17 -0.49 0.87 -0.60
N THR A 18 -1.20 0.19 0.29
CA THR A 18 -2.48 0.66 0.84
C THR A 18 -2.27 1.91 1.67
N SER A 19 -1.17 2.00 2.43
CA SER A 19 -0.83 3.20 3.21
C SER A 19 -0.58 4.40 2.30
N MET A 20 0.13 4.22 1.18
CA MET A 20 0.31 5.29 0.19
C MET A 20 -1.05 5.78 -0.35
N PHE A 21 -1.89 4.86 -0.83
CA PHE A 21 -3.25 5.18 -1.28
C PHE A 21 -4.08 5.89 -0.19
N ALA A 22 -4.08 5.36 1.04
CA ALA A 22 -4.88 5.87 2.15
C ALA A 22 -4.48 7.28 2.57
N ASN A 23 -3.18 7.62 2.53
CA ASN A 23 -2.71 8.97 2.81
C ASN A 23 -3.14 9.95 1.71
N VAL A 24 -3.05 9.55 0.44
CA VAL A 24 -3.54 10.37 -0.68
C VAL A 24 -5.05 10.58 -0.58
N TYR A 25 -5.81 9.51 -0.34
CA TYR A 25 -7.26 9.59 -0.18
C TYR A 25 -7.65 10.53 0.96
N ALA A 26 -7.04 10.38 2.14
CA ALA A 26 -7.31 11.24 3.29
C ALA A 26 -6.94 12.71 3.02
N PHE A 27 -5.87 12.96 2.26
CA PHE A 27 -5.50 14.30 1.83
C PHE A 27 -6.58 14.90 0.91
N LEU A 28 -6.98 14.19 -0.15
CA LEU A 28 -8.01 14.67 -1.06
C LEU A 28 -9.35 14.90 -0.34
N GLU A 29 -9.74 13.98 0.54
CA GLU A 29 -10.96 14.07 1.36
C GLU A 29 -10.94 15.29 2.30
N THR A 30 -9.77 15.71 2.77
CA THR A 30 -9.63 16.85 3.68
C THR A 30 -9.59 18.19 2.94
N TYR A 31 -8.97 18.23 1.74
CA TYR A 31 -8.58 19.49 1.09
C TYR A 31 -9.24 19.73 -0.27
N SER A 32 -10.14 18.86 -0.72
CA SER A 32 -10.84 19.04 -2.00
C SER A 32 -12.33 19.24 -1.77
N ASP A 33 -12.85 20.39 -2.19
CA ASP A 33 -14.29 20.68 -2.13
C ASP A 33 -15.02 20.12 -3.35
N GLY A 34 -16.25 19.66 -3.15
CA GLY A 34 -17.15 19.23 -4.22
C GLY A 34 -16.83 17.89 -4.88
N LEU A 35 -15.86 17.13 -4.36
CA LEU A 35 -15.59 15.76 -4.83
C LEU A 35 -16.48 14.76 -4.11
N ASP A 36 -17.13 13.88 -4.87
CA ASP A 36 -17.85 12.76 -4.28
C ASP A 36 -16.91 11.59 -3.92
N ARG A 37 -17.49 10.53 -3.35
CA ARG A 37 -16.71 9.36 -2.91
C ARG A 37 -16.02 8.63 -4.07
N VAL A 38 -16.65 8.59 -5.23
CA VAL A 38 -16.11 7.92 -6.43
C VAL A 38 -15.00 8.77 -7.05
N ASP A 39 -15.15 10.10 -7.04
CA ASP A 39 -14.10 11.04 -7.44
C ASP A 39 -12.86 10.87 -6.56
N LEU A 40 -13.04 10.88 -5.23
CA LEU A 40 -11.95 10.69 -4.26
C LEU A 40 -11.25 9.35 -4.48
N LEU A 41 -12.01 8.27 -4.64
CA LEU A 41 -11.47 6.93 -4.89
C LEU A 41 -10.63 6.91 -6.16
N THR A 42 -11.19 7.39 -7.27
CA THR A 42 -10.58 7.27 -8.61
C THR A 42 -9.32 8.12 -8.70
N ARG A 43 -9.36 9.36 -8.18
CA ARG A 43 -8.20 10.27 -8.16
C ARG A 43 -7.10 9.76 -7.23
N ALA A 44 -7.44 9.32 -6.02
CA ALA A 44 -6.46 8.77 -5.09
C ALA A 44 -5.80 7.50 -5.64
N TYR A 45 -6.59 6.63 -6.30
CA TYR A 45 -6.06 5.43 -6.93
C TYR A 45 -5.15 5.76 -8.13
N GLY A 46 -5.52 6.75 -8.95
CA GLY A 46 -4.68 7.24 -10.04
C GLY A 46 -3.31 7.71 -9.55
N LEU A 47 -3.29 8.59 -8.56
CA LEU A 47 -2.04 9.09 -7.95
C LEU A 47 -1.20 7.97 -7.31
N TYR A 48 -1.85 7.01 -6.66
CA TYR A 48 -1.19 5.81 -6.14
C TYR A 48 -0.55 4.99 -7.27
N ALA A 49 -1.28 4.73 -8.35
CA ALA A 49 -0.81 3.92 -9.46
C ALA A 49 0.37 4.60 -10.18
N GLU A 50 0.25 5.90 -10.46
CA GLU A 50 1.30 6.72 -11.06
C GLU A 50 2.58 6.68 -10.22
N HIS A 51 2.48 6.82 -8.90
CA HIS A 51 3.63 6.78 -8.00
C HIS A 51 4.46 5.51 -8.18
N PHE A 52 3.82 4.34 -8.12
CA PHE A 52 4.53 3.06 -8.23
C PHE A 52 4.96 2.73 -9.66
N GLN A 53 4.19 3.13 -10.67
CA GLN A 53 4.60 3.01 -12.07
C GLN A 53 5.88 3.81 -12.36
N MET A 54 5.99 5.04 -11.85
CA MET A 54 7.21 5.85 -11.98
C MET A 54 8.43 5.21 -11.30
N GLN A 55 8.23 4.40 -10.25
CA GLN A 55 9.30 3.66 -9.59
C GLN A 55 9.59 2.30 -10.26
N GLY A 56 8.87 1.94 -11.32
CA GLY A 56 8.99 0.63 -11.97
C GLY A 56 8.51 -0.54 -11.10
N GLU A 57 7.67 -0.27 -10.10
CA GLU A 57 7.13 -1.27 -9.19
C GLU A 57 5.75 -1.76 -9.62
N LEU A 58 5.50 -3.06 -9.43
CA LEU A 58 4.19 -3.66 -9.70
C LEU A 58 3.19 -3.25 -8.62
N LEU A 59 2.01 -2.80 -9.04
CA LEU A 59 0.90 -2.51 -8.14
C LEU A 59 0.52 -3.77 -7.35
N GLN A 60 0.50 -3.65 -6.02
CA GLN A 60 0.02 -4.74 -5.15
C GLN A 60 -1.50 -4.71 -5.01
N MET A 61 -2.12 -3.56 -5.26
CA MET A 61 -3.55 -3.32 -5.06
C MET A 61 -4.21 -2.83 -6.35
N ASP A 62 -5.40 -3.35 -6.64
CA ASP A 62 -6.29 -2.87 -7.69
C ASP A 62 -7.36 -1.90 -7.14
N LEU A 63 -8.19 -1.33 -8.03
CA LEU A 63 -9.25 -0.39 -7.64
C LEU A 63 -10.28 -1.04 -6.71
N THR A 64 -10.58 -2.33 -6.92
CA THR A 64 -11.53 -3.08 -6.09
C THR A 64 -11.04 -3.18 -4.65
N ARG A 65 -9.77 -3.53 -4.43
CA ARG A 65 -9.16 -3.55 -3.10
C ARG A 65 -9.06 -2.16 -2.49
N ALA A 66 -8.79 -1.12 -3.30
CA ALA A 66 -8.82 0.26 -2.81
C ALA A 66 -10.21 0.63 -2.26
N TRP A 67 -11.27 0.29 -3.00
CA TRP A 67 -12.65 0.47 -2.55
C TRP A 67 -12.96 -0.33 -1.27
N THR A 68 -12.56 -1.60 -1.22
CA THR A 68 -12.73 -2.45 -0.03
C THR A 68 -11.99 -1.88 1.18
N PHE A 69 -10.79 -1.32 1.01
CA PHE A 69 -10.08 -0.63 2.09
C PHE A 69 -10.91 0.52 2.67
N ILE A 70 -11.50 1.38 1.82
CA ILE A 70 -12.35 2.48 2.30
C ILE A 70 -13.52 1.93 3.11
N ARG A 71 -14.14 0.81 2.66
CA ARG A 71 -15.19 0.15 3.44
C ARG A 71 -14.72 -0.32 4.81
N PHE A 72 -13.53 -0.92 4.91
CA PHE A 72 -12.95 -1.33 6.20
C PHE A 72 -12.58 -0.14 7.09
N ARG A 73 -12.11 0.96 6.49
CA ARG A 73 -11.83 2.21 7.20
C ARG A 73 -13.10 2.79 7.81
N ASP A 74 -14.15 2.90 7.01
CA ASP A 74 -15.42 3.48 7.44
C ASP A 74 -16.15 2.61 8.46
N ALA A 75 -15.98 1.28 8.37
CA ALA A 75 -16.46 0.33 9.37
C ALA A 75 -15.64 0.34 10.67
N GLY A 76 -14.57 1.14 10.76
CA GLY A 76 -13.71 1.21 11.95
C GLY A 76 -12.88 -0.06 12.18
N ILE A 77 -12.61 -0.86 11.15
CA ILE A 77 -11.79 -2.07 11.24
C ILE A 77 -10.31 -1.73 11.03
N LEU A 78 -10.04 -0.87 10.04
CA LEU A 78 -8.69 -0.40 9.69
C LEU A 78 -8.58 1.11 9.90
N ARG A 79 -7.39 1.58 10.25
CA ARG A 79 -7.09 3.02 10.37
C ARG A 79 -5.66 3.33 9.93
N LEU A 80 -5.37 4.62 9.78
CA LEU A 80 -4.00 5.10 9.69
C LEU A 80 -3.44 5.35 11.10
N ALA A 81 -2.32 4.70 11.42
CA ALA A 81 -1.55 4.92 12.63
C ALA A 81 -0.19 5.54 12.29
N GLY A 82 0.34 6.41 13.13
CA GLY A 82 1.66 7.03 12.93
C GLY A 82 2.79 6.11 13.39
N CYS A 83 3.81 5.94 12.56
CA CYS A 83 5.00 5.19 12.93
C CYS A 83 5.86 6.00 13.90
N THR A 84 6.28 5.39 15.00
CA THR A 84 7.15 6.00 16.02
C THR A 84 8.57 6.33 15.53
N ARG A 85 9.02 5.74 14.41
CA ARG A 85 10.36 5.97 13.82
C ARG A 85 10.35 6.99 12.69
N CYS A 86 9.64 6.70 11.59
CA CYS A 86 9.63 7.59 10.42
C CYS A 86 8.51 8.63 10.43
N ARG A 87 7.58 8.58 11.40
CA ARG A 87 6.39 9.46 11.49
C ARG A 87 5.38 9.32 10.34
N GLY A 88 5.67 8.50 9.34
CA GLY A 88 4.72 8.14 8.28
C GLY A 88 3.49 7.42 8.85
N LYS A 89 2.34 7.60 8.21
CA LYS A 89 1.10 6.95 8.61
C LYS A 89 0.88 5.66 7.82
N PHE A 90 0.67 4.56 8.51
CA PHE A 90 0.49 3.23 7.92
C PHE A 90 -0.81 2.60 8.35
N VAL A 91 -1.35 1.71 7.52
CA VAL A 91 -2.56 0.94 7.82
C VAL A 91 -2.30 0.02 9.01
N ALA A 92 -3.19 0.06 9.99
CA ALA A 92 -3.18 -0.79 11.17
C ALA A 92 -4.62 -1.16 11.55
N HIS A 93 -4.79 -2.17 12.41
CA HIS A 93 -6.09 -2.42 13.03
C HIS A 93 -6.52 -1.23 13.90
N ALA A 94 -7.80 -0.90 13.86
CA ALA A 94 -8.33 0.23 14.62
C ALA A 94 -8.15 0.05 16.13
N HIS A 95 -8.32 -1.18 16.61
CA HIS A 95 -8.30 -1.53 18.04
C HIS A 95 -6.91 -1.90 18.59
N GLU A 96 -5.87 -1.87 17.75
CA GLU A 96 -4.51 -2.16 18.21
C GLU A 96 -3.86 -0.90 18.83
N PRO A 97 -3.16 -1.02 19.97
CA PRO A 97 -2.50 0.11 20.62
C PRO A 97 -1.47 0.80 19.70
N SER A 98 -1.65 2.09 19.43
CA SER A 98 -0.76 2.82 18.51
C SER A 98 0.58 3.27 19.12
N HIS A 99 0.73 3.24 20.44
CA HIS A 99 1.87 3.87 21.13
C HIS A 99 3.24 3.28 20.77
N SER A 100 3.28 2.06 20.24
CA SER A 100 4.52 1.36 19.86
C SER A 100 4.54 0.92 18.39
N MET A 101 3.65 1.47 17.54
CA MET A 101 3.58 1.05 16.14
C MET A 101 4.88 1.41 15.39
N VAL A 102 5.48 0.41 14.76
CA VAL A 102 6.63 0.54 13.86
C VAL A 102 6.25 -0.03 12.50
N CYS A 103 6.38 0.77 11.43
CA CYS A 103 5.95 0.35 10.11
C CYS A 103 6.86 -0.71 9.49
N GLY A 104 6.34 -1.39 8.47
CA GLY A 104 7.07 -2.40 7.71
C GLY A 104 8.30 -1.88 6.96
N ILE A 105 8.42 -0.57 6.73
CA ILE A 105 9.64 0.02 6.14
C ILE A 105 10.74 0.16 7.20
N CYS A 106 10.38 0.62 8.40
CA CYS A 106 11.35 0.80 9.50
C CYS A 106 11.74 -0.50 10.20
N ARG A 107 10.93 -1.56 10.07
CA ARG A 107 11.24 -2.91 10.56
C ARG A 107 10.80 -3.95 9.52
N PRO A 108 11.53 -4.08 8.40
CA PRO A 108 11.16 -5.00 7.34
C PRO A 108 11.28 -6.46 7.81
N PRO A 109 10.38 -7.36 7.37
CA PRO A 109 10.50 -8.79 7.64
C PRO A 109 11.69 -9.38 6.86
N SER A 110 12.19 -10.55 7.29
CA SER A 110 13.37 -11.21 6.67
C SER A 110 13.24 -11.53 5.17
N ARG A 111 11.99 -11.57 4.66
CA ARG A 111 11.67 -11.80 3.24
C ARG A 111 11.19 -10.55 2.50
N ALA A 112 11.41 -9.36 3.07
CA ALA A 112 11.20 -8.10 2.37
C ALA A 112 11.94 -8.08 1.02
N GLY A 113 11.24 -7.67 -0.04
CA GLY A 113 11.77 -7.57 -1.41
C GLY A 113 12.01 -8.90 -2.13
N LYS A 114 11.92 -10.05 -1.44
CA LYS A 114 12.15 -11.39 -2.01
C LYS A 114 10.87 -11.97 -2.60
N THR A 115 10.26 -11.26 -3.55
CA THR A 115 9.08 -11.76 -4.27
C THR A 115 9.49 -12.68 -5.42
N LYS A 116 8.63 -13.66 -5.78
CA LYS A 116 8.86 -14.50 -6.97
C LYS A 116 9.01 -13.66 -8.24
N ALA A 117 8.29 -12.54 -8.31
CA ALA A 117 8.39 -11.58 -9.41
C ALA A 117 9.76 -10.88 -9.45
N ALA A 118 10.30 -10.44 -8.30
CA ALA A 118 11.63 -9.85 -8.22
C ALA A 118 12.73 -10.86 -8.60
N ALA A 119 12.58 -12.12 -8.18
CA ALA A 119 13.48 -13.21 -8.58
C ALA A 119 13.42 -13.49 -10.09
N LYS A 120 12.21 -13.51 -10.68
CA LYS A 120 12.02 -13.68 -12.12
C LYS A 120 12.62 -12.52 -12.91
N ALA A 121 12.38 -11.27 -12.51
CA ALA A 121 12.94 -10.09 -13.17
C ALA A 121 14.47 -10.00 -13.02
N ALA A 122 15.04 -10.48 -11.91
CA ALA A 122 16.50 -10.59 -11.76
C ALA A 122 17.08 -11.66 -12.69
N LEU A 123 16.40 -12.81 -12.82
CA LEU A 123 16.79 -13.86 -13.75
C LEU A 123 16.72 -13.38 -15.21
N GLU A 124 15.62 -12.75 -15.62
CA GLU A 124 15.45 -12.19 -16.97
C GLU A 124 16.54 -11.16 -17.30
N ARG A 125 16.89 -10.28 -16.35
CA ARG A 125 18.01 -9.34 -16.50
C ARG A 125 19.36 -10.04 -16.65
N SER A 126 19.62 -11.08 -15.87
CA SER A 126 20.87 -11.84 -15.97
C SER A 126 21.01 -12.58 -17.31
N VAL A 127 19.90 -13.12 -17.83
CA VAL A 127 19.87 -13.79 -19.14
C VAL A 127 20.11 -12.79 -20.27
N ALA A 128 19.47 -11.62 -20.23
CA ALA A 128 19.66 -10.57 -21.24
C ALA A 128 21.11 -10.06 -21.28
N LEU A 129 21.76 -9.88 -20.13
CA LEU A 129 23.17 -9.48 -20.04
C LEU A 129 24.11 -10.55 -20.59
N ALA A 130 23.83 -11.83 -20.34
CA ALA A 130 24.63 -12.95 -20.85
C ALA A 130 24.48 -13.17 -22.36
N GLN A 131 23.36 -12.77 -22.95
CA GLN A 131 23.10 -12.85 -24.40
C GLN A 131 23.68 -11.66 -25.18
N ALA A 132 23.98 -10.56 -24.49
CA ALA A 132 24.57 -9.35 -25.07
C ALA A 132 26.12 -9.33 -25.00
N ALA A 133 26.73 -10.36 -24.39
CA ALA A 133 28.18 -10.56 -24.27
C ALA A 133 28.65 -11.67 -25.21
#